data_AF-A0A0F5R7C5-F1
#
_entry.id   AF-A0A0F5R7C5-F1
#
_cell.length_a   1.000
_cell.length_b   1.000
_cell.length_c   1.000
_cell.angle_alpha   90.00
_cell.angle_beta   90.00
_cell.angle_gamma   90.00
#
_symmetry.space_group_name_H-M   'P 1'
#
loop_
_entity.id
_entity.type
_entity.pdbx_description
1 polymer ?
#
loop_
_entity_poly.entity_id
_entity_poly.type
_entity_poly.pdbx_seq_one_letter_code
_entity_poly.pdbx_strand_id
1 'polypeptide(L)'
;MPHDWDKRVALLWGSADALSREELVARMERLASELPEDSPEAAFERAASLEHAGQSDLAVPLYRRALSGGLKGERRRLAVIQLASLLRGIGALPEAIALLSTEQRRGSDHLDDAVQAFLALCLADAGEERQAASIALAALAGHLPRYRHKIESSAKDLLKG
;
A
#
# COMPACT_ATOMS: atom_id res chain seq x y z
N MET A 1 2.39 -24.34 12.47
CA MET A 1 1.07 -24.03 11.87
C MET A 1 1.10 -22.58 11.41
N PRO A 2 0.50 -22.21 10.26
CA PRO A 2 0.54 -20.84 9.70
C PRO A 2 0.18 -19.73 10.71
N HIS A 3 -0.80 -19.99 11.58
CA HIS A 3 -1.19 -19.06 12.66
C HIS A 3 -0.10 -18.75 13.69
N ASP A 4 0.88 -19.63 13.87
CA ASP A 4 2.02 -19.38 14.76
C ASP A 4 3.04 -18.45 14.10
N TRP A 5 3.24 -18.61 12.78
CA TRP A 5 4.13 -17.76 12.00
C TRP A 5 3.61 -16.31 11.95
N ASP A 6 2.33 -16.11 11.63
CA ASP A 6 1.73 -14.76 11.60
C ASP A 6 1.84 -14.04 12.94
N LYS A 7 1.67 -14.76 14.06
CA LYS A 7 1.85 -14.19 15.40
C LYS A 7 3.29 -13.76 15.65
N ARG A 8 4.26 -14.56 15.24
CA ARG A 8 5.69 -14.24 15.39
C ARG A 8 6.11 -13.06 14.54
N VAL A 9 5.58 -12.95 13.32
CA VAL A 9 5.75 -11.78 12.46
C VAL A 9 5.15 -10.53 13.11
N ALA A 10 3.90 -10.61 13.60
CA ALA A 10 3.26 -9.49 14.29
C ALA A 10 4.01 -9.06 15.56
N LEU A 11 4.52 -10.02 16.34
CA LEU A 11 5.36 -9.76 17.51
C LEU A 11 6.68 -9.07 17.12
N LEU A 12 7.30 -9.50 16.01
CA LEU A 12 8.52 -8.87 15.52
C LEU A 12 8.26 -7.41 15.11
N TRP A 13 7.20 -7.15 14.32
CA TRP A 13 6.79 -5.79 13.97
C TRP A 13 6.44 -4.93 15.20
N GLY A 14 5.78 -5.51 16.20
CA GLY A 14 5.51 -4.84 17.48
C GLY A 14 6.75 -4.47 18.30
N SER A 15 7.91 -5.03 17.95
CA SER A 15 9.21 -4.72 18.56
C SER A 15 10.11 -3.83 17.69
N ALA A 16 9.63 -3.36 16.53
CA ALA A 16 10.46 -2.65 15.54
C ALA A 16 11.17 -1.42 16.13
N ASP A 17 10.50 -0.62 16.96
CA ASP A 17 11.08 0.58 17.59
C ASP A 17 12.23 0.26 18.58
N ALA A 18 12.31 -0.97 19.06
CA ALA A 18 13.34 -1.43 19.99
C ALA A 18 14.53 -2.11 19.28
N LEU A 19 14.47 -2.29 17.96
CA LEU A 19 15.50 -2.96 17.16
C LEU A 19 16.19 -1.96 16.23
N SER A 20 17.44 -2.25 15.84
CA SER A 20 18.00 -1.57 14.68
C SER A 20 17.29 -2.02 13.40
N ARG A 21 17.35 -1.21 12.35
CA ARG A 21 16.79 -1.53 11.04
C ARG A 21 17.38 -2.83 10.49
N GLU A 22 18.68 -3.00 10.61
CA GLU A 22 19.42 -4.19 10.16
C GLU A 22 19.01 -5.43 10.95
N GLU A 23 18.80 -5.29 12.26
CA GLU A 23 18.37 -6.38 13.11
C GLU A 23 16.93 -6.82 12.79
N LEU A 24 16.03 -5.87 12.55
CA LEU A 24 14.66 -6.17 12.12
C LEU A 24 14.66 -6.93 10.79
N VAL A 25 15.41 -6.45 9.80
CA VAL A 25 15.53 -7.12 8.49
C VAL A 25 16.09 -8.53 8.65
N ALA A 26 17.17 -8.72 9.40
CA ALA A 26 17.77 -10.04 9.60
C ALA A 26 16.86 -11.02 10.37
N ARG A 27 16.05 -10.53 11.31
CA ARG A 27 15.05 -11.34 12.00
C ARG A 27 13.86 -11.67 11.10
N MET A 28 13.41 -10.72 10.28
CA MET A 28 12.31 -10.95 9.33
C MET A 28 12.72 -11.93 8.24
N GLU A 29 13.95 -11.83 7.74
CA GLU A 29 14.48 -12.76 6.74
C GLU A 29 14.48 -14.20 7.26
N ARG A 30 14.88 -14.40 8.52
CA ARG A 30 14.82 -15.73 9.16
C ARG A 30 13.38 -16.24 9.24
N LEU A 31 12.42 -15.41 9.67
CA LEU A 31 11.01 -15.81 9.71
C LEU A 31 10.49 -16.14 8.31
N ALA A 32 10.77 -15.31 7.31
CA ALA A 32 10.33 -15.51 5.94
C ALA A 32 10.92 -16.79 5.33
N SER A 33 12.14 -17.18 5.70
CA SER A 33 12.79 -18.41 5.23
C SER A 33 12.16 -19.71 5.75
N GLU A 34 11.27 -19.63 6.74
CA GLU A 34 10.51 -20.79 7.24
C GLU A 34 9.35 -21.18 6.31
N LEU A 35 8.93 -20.29 5.41
CA LEU A 35 7.91 -20.56 4.40
C LEU A 35 8.55 -21.00 3.07
N PRO A 36 7.80 -21.67 2.18
CA PRO A 36 8.26 -21.99 0.84
C PRO A 36 8.83 -20.77 0.13
N GLU A 37 9.83 -20.98 -0.72
CA GLU A 37 10.53 -19.89 -1.39
C GLU A 37 9.55 -18.96 -2.12
N ASP A 38 8.54 -19.53 -2.78
CA ASP A 38 7.49 -18.88 -3.57
C ASP A 38 6.30 -18.33 -2.74
N SER A 39 6.38 -18.35 -1.41
CA SER A 39 5.34 -17.82 -0.53
C SER A 39 5.13 -16.31 -0.77
N PRO A 40 3.92 -15.88 -1.15
CA PRO A 40 3.59 -14.46 -1.29
C PRO A 40 3.71 -13.68 0.03
N GLU A 41 3.31 -14.31 1.14
CA GLU A 41 3.39 -13.72 2.48
C GLU A 41 4.85 -13.49 2.89
N ALA A 42 5.73 -14.48 2.66
CA ALA A 42 7.17 -14.31 2.92
C ALA A 42 7.77 -13.19 2.08
N ALA A 43 7.43 -13.11 0.79
CA ALA A 43 7.89 -12.05 -0.09
C ALA A 43 7.42 -10.65 0.38
N PHE A 44 6.17 -10.55 0.84
CA PHE A 44 5.62 -9.31 1.39
C PHE A 44 6.37 -8.86 2.65
N GLU A 45 6.52 -9.73 3.66
CA GLU A 45 7.17 -9.34 4.92
C GLU A 45 8.64 -8.97 4.72
N ARG A 46 9.35 -9.66 3.81
CA ARG A 46 10.70 -9.27 3.39
C ARG A 46 10.70 -7.87 2.78
N ALA A 47 9.81 -7.61 1.81
CA ALA A 47 9.70 -6.30 1.17
C ALA A 47 9.46 -5.17 2.17
N ALA A 48 8.49 -5.36 3.08
CA ALA A 48 8.15 -4.39 4.11
C ALA A 48 9.31 -4.12 5.08
N SER A 49 10.06 -5.16 5.49
CA SER A 49 11.24 -4.99 6.35
C SER A 49 12.36 -4.20 5.65
N LEU A 50 12.59 -4.45 4.36
CA LEU A 50 13.60 -3.75 3.57
C LEU A 50 13.21 -2.29 3.33
N GLU A 51 11.94 -2.03 3.01
CA GLU A 51 11.42 -0.66 2.89
C GLU A 51 11.56 0.10 4.21
N HIS A 52 11.21 -0.53 5.34
CA HIS A 52 11.41 0.06 6.67
C HIS A 52 12.89 0.41 6.94
N ALA A 53 13.82 -0.39 6.41
CA ALA A 53 15.25 -0.12 6.49
C ALA A 53 15.75 0.94 5.48
N GLY A 54 14.89 1.46 4.61
CA GLY A 54 15.23 2.42 3.56
C GLY A 54 15.81 1.78 2.29
N GLN A 55 15.71 0.46 2.13
CA GLN A 55 16.22 -0.30 0.98
C GLN A 55 15.10 -0.52 -0.05
N SER A 56 14.56 0.59 -0.55
CA SER A 56 13.38 0.60 -1.43
C SER A 56 13.60 -0.12 -2.77
N ASP A 57 14.80 -0.05 -3.32
CA ASP A 57 15.20 -0.74 -4.55
C ASP A 57 15.12 -2.26 -4.42
N LEU A 58 15.45 -2.79 -3.25
CA LEU A 58 15.31 -4.22 -2.94
C LEU A 58 13.86 -4.62 -2.59
N ALA A 59 13.08 -3.70 -2.02
CA ALA A 59 11.69 -3.95 -1.65
C ALA A 59 10.74 -4.06 -2.87
N VAL A 60 10.90 -3.19 -3.87
CA VAL A 60 10.04 -3.16 -5.08
C VAL A 60 9.88 -4.52 -5.77
N PRO A 61 10.95 -5.25 -6.14
CA PRO A 61 10.80 -6.55 -6.81
C PRO A 61 10.09 -7.59 -5.92
N LEU A 62 10.25 -7.51 -4.60
CA LEU A 62 9.61 -8.43 -3.66
C LEU A 62 8.12 -8.13 -3.50
N TYR A 63 7.71 -6.86 -3.46
CA TYR A 63 6.28 -6.52 -3.50
C TYR A 63 5.61 -7.00 -4.78
N ARG A 64 6.25 -6.79 -5.95
CA ARG A 64 5.75 -7.31 -7.23
C ARG A 64 5.59 -8.83 -7.19
N ARG A 65 6.58 -9.54 -6.64
CA ARG A 65 6.56 -11.00 -6.47
C ARG A 65 5.43 -11.45 -5.54
N ALA A 66 5.21 -10.77 -4.43
CA ALA A 66 4.11 -11.08 -3.53
C ALA A 66 2.75 -10.91 -4.23
N LEU A 67 2.57 -9.80 -4.95
CA LEU A 67 1.33 -9.52 -5.68
C LEU A 67 1.07 -10.51 -6.83
N SER A 68 2.11 -10.91 -7.58
CA SER A 68 2.00 -11.88 -8.68
C SER A 68 1.83 -13.32 -8.18
N GLY A 69 2.42 -13.66 -7.03
CA GLY A 69 2.22 -14.93 -6.33
C GLY A 69 0.82 -15.09 -5.72
N GLY A 70 -0.03 -14.06 -5.81
CA GLY A 70 -1.42 -14.15 -5.41
C GLY A 70 -1.67 -13.78 -3.95
N LEU A 71 -0.83 -12.93 -3.34
CA LEU A 71 -1.07 -12.36 -2.01
C LEU A 71 -2.51 -11.83 -1.89
N LYS A 72 -3.16 -12.14 -0.76
CA LYS A 72 -4.59 -11.87 -0.48
C LYS A 72 -4.78 -11.06 0.79
N GLY A 73 -6.03 -10.64 1.01
CA GLY A 73 -6.46 -9.96 2.23
C GLY A 73 -5.76 -8.62 2.44
N GLU A 74 -5.64 -8.21 3.70
CA GLU A 74 -5.06 -6.93 4.10
C GLU A 74 -3.61 -6.76 3.63
N ARG A 75 -2.77 -7.80 3.74
CA ARG A 75 -1.38 -7.78 3.24
C ARG A 75 -1.29 -7.38 1.78
N ARG A 76 -2.24 -7.83 0.95
CA ARG A 76 -2.31 -7.41 -0.45
C ARG A 76 -2.51 -5.90 -0.59
N ARG A 77 -3.46 -5.33 0.13
CA ARG A 77 -3.75 -3.89 0.08
C ARG A 77 -2.55 -3.08 0.54
N LEU A 78 -1.93 -3.50 1.64
CA LEU A 78 -0.70 -2.91 2.13
C LEU A 78 0.43 -3.00 1.08
N ALA A 79 0.61 -4.15 0.44
CA ALA A 79 1.62 -4.32 -0.62
C ALA A 79 1.37 -3.38 -1.81
N VAL A 80 0.12 -3.20 -2.24
CA VAL A 80 -0.23 -2.25 -3.31
C VAL A 80 0.08 -0.82 -2.91
N ILE A 81 -0.34 -0.40 -1.71
CA ILE A 81 -0.12 0.97 -1.21
C ILE A 81 1.38 1.27 -1.12
N GLN A 82 2.14 0.39 -0.49
CA GLN A 82 3.59 0.54 -0.31
C GLN A 82 4.31 0.54 -1.66
N LEU A 83 4.06 -0.44 -2.53
CA LEU A 83 4.65 -0.47 -3.87
C LEU A 83 4.32 0.79 -4.67
N ALA A 84 3.07 1.24 -4.67
CA ALA A 84 2.68 2.45 -5.39
C ALA A 84 3.38 3.71 -4.86
N SER A 85 3.56 3.82 -3.53
CA SER A 85 4.34 4.90 -2.90
C SER A 85 5.80 4.89 -3.39
N LEU A 86 6.44 3.72 -3.43
CA LEU A 86 7.81 3.58 -3.93
C LEU A 86 7.91 3.93 -5.43
N LEU A 87 6.96 3.44 -6.24
CA LEU A 87 6.89 3.74 -7.68
C LEU A 87 6.70 5.23 -7.95
N ARG A 88 5.87 5.90 -7.14
CA ARG A 88 5.69 7.36 -7.19
C ARG A 88 7.02 8.08 -6.93
N GLY A 89 7.77 7.65 -5.91
CA GLY A 89 9.08 8.23 -5.57
C GLY A 89 10.12 8.17 -6.69
N ILE A 90 10.02 7.19 -7.59
CA ILE A 90 10.91 7.03 -8.75
C ILE A 90 10.29 7.49 -10.08
N GLY A 91 9.12 8.11 -10.04
CA GLY A 91 8.43 8.64 -11.24
C GLY A 91 7.73 7.58 -12.11
N ALA A 92 7.59 6.34 -11.65
CA ALA A 92 6.85 5.27 -12.34
C ALA A 92 5.32 5.42 -12.15
N LEU A 93 4.80 6.62 -12.42
CA LEU A 93 3.43 7.03 -12.11
C LEU A 93 2.35 6.17 -12.81
N PRO A 94 2.46 5.81 -14.10
CA PRO A 94 1.42 4.99 -14.75
C PRO A 94 1.20 3.63 -14.08
N GLU A 95 2.28 2.99 -13.61
CA GLU A 95 2.19 1.72 -12.89
C GLU A 95 1.55 1.90 -11.51
N ALA A 96 1.97 2.93 -10.75
CA ALA A 96 1.41 3.25 -9.44
C ALA A 96 -0.10 3.52 -9.52
N ILE A 97 -0.52 4.35 -10.48
CA ILE A 97 -1.93 4.68 -10.72
C ILE A 97 -2.73 3.42 -11.10
N ALA A 98 -2.20 2.57 -11.98
CA ALA A 98 -2.87 1.35 -12.40
C ALA A 98 -3.08 0.36 -11.24
N LEU A 99 -2.06 0.20 -10.38
CA LEU A 99 -2.13 -0.64 -9.18
C LEU A 99 -3.22 -0.15 -8.22
N LEU A 100 -3.18 1.12 -7.84
CA LEU A 100 -4.12 1.70 -6.88
C LEU A 100 -5.55 1.75 -7.43
N SER A 101 -5.72 2.11 -8.70
CA SER A 101 -7.04 2.12 -9.37
C SER A 101 -7.63 0.72 -9.45
N THR A 102 -6.80 -0.30 -9.67
CA THR A 102 -7.25 -1.70 -9.67
C THR A 102 -7.66 -2.12 -8.27
N GLU A 103 -6.83 -1.84 -7.26
CA GLU A 103 -7.12 -2.23 -5.88
C GLU A 103 -8.38 -1.55 -5.34
N GLN A 104 -8.61 -0.26 -5.67
CA GLN A 104 -9.85 0.46 -5.36
C GLN A 104 -11.11 -0.24 -5.86
N ARG A 105 -11.05 -0.92 -7.01
CA ARG A 105 -12.21 -1.65 -7.59
C ARG A 105 -12.39 -3.06 -7.03
N ARG A 106 -11.40 -3.61 -6.32
CA ARG A 106 -11.43 -5.01 -5.85
C ARG A 106 -12.27 -5.20 -4.60
N GLY A 107 -12.35 -4.20 -3.74
CA GLY A 107 -13.05 -4.30 -2.47
C GLY A 107 -12.98 -3.02 -1.66
N SER A 108 -13.71 -3.01 -0.55
CA SER A 108 -13.79 -1.90 0.38
C SER A 108 -13.50 -2.41 1.80
N ASP A 109 -12.63 -1.71 2.52
CA ASP A 109 -12.31 -1.94 3.93
C ASP A 109 -11.71 -0.66 4.56
N HIS A 110 -11.14 -0.77 5.76
CA HIS A 110 -10.59 0.38 6.48
C HIS A 110 -9.36 1.04 5.82
N LEU A 111 -8.79 0.45 4.76
CA LEU A 111 -7.69 1.01 3.97
C LEU A 111 -8.17 1.79 2.74
N ASP A 112 -9.48 2.03 2.58
CA ASP A 112 -10.04 2.75 1.43
C ASP A 112 -9.50 4.17 1.29
N ASP A 113 -9.46 4.90 2.41
CA ASP A 113 -8.92 6.27 2.43
C ASP A 113 -7.45 6.29 2.03
N ALA A 114 -6.66 5.30 2.48
CA ALA A 114 -5.24 5.20 2.13
C ALA A 114 -5.05 4.95 0.63
N VAL A 115 -5.80 4.01 0.04
CA VAL A 115 -5.76 3.76 -1.41
C VAL A 115 -6.14 5.01 -2.19
N GLN A 116 -7.19 5.71 -1.78
CA GLN A 116 -7.65 6.95 -2.43
C GLN A 116 -6.62 8.09 -2.31
N ALA A 117 -6.01 8.25 -1.14
CA ALA A 117 -5.00 9.28 -0.91
C ALA A 117 -3.76 9.06 -1.78
N PHE A 118 -3.21 7.84 -1.80
CA PHE A 118 -2.06 7.54 -2.65
C PHE A 118 -2.40 7.64 -4.14
N LEU A 119 -3.63 7.29 -4.54
CA LEU A 119 -4.06 7.44 -5.94
C LEU A 119 -4.13 8.91 -6.33
N ALA A 120 -4.70 9.76 -5.48
CA ALA A 120 -4.75 11.20 -5.71
C ALA A 120 -3.34 11.81 -5.78
N LEU A 121 -2.41 11.39 -4.92
CA LEU A 121 -1.01 11.82 -4.99
C LEU A 121 -0.34 11.43 -6.32
N CYS A 122 -0.53 10.19 -6.78
CA CYS A 122 0.05 9.76 -8.05
C CYS A 122 -0.56 10.49 -9.25
N LEU A 123 -1.87 10.76 -9.23
CA LEU A 123 -2.55 11.53 -10.27
C LEU A 123 -2.10 12.99 -10.29
N ALA A 124 -1.92 13.62 -9.14
CA ALA A 124 -1.41 14.99 -9.05
C ALA A 124 0.00 15.09 -9.64
N ASP A 125 0.91 14.16 -9.30
CA ASP A 125 2.25 14.11 -9.88
C ASP A 125 2.23 13.85 -11.41
N ALA A 126 1.18 13.21 -11.93
CA ALA A 126 1.00 12.93 -13.35
C ALA A 126 0.36 14.10 -14.13
N GLY A 127 -0.02 15.20 -13.47
CA GLY A 127 -0.71 16.33 -14.09
C GLY A 127 -2.22 16.10 -14.30
N GLU A 128 -2.81 15.17 -13.55
CA GLU A 128 -4.25 14.85 -13.56
C GLU A 128 -4.94 15.47 -12.32
N GLU A 129 -4.66 16.75 -12.02
CA GLU A 129 -4.99 17.35 -10.72
C GLU A 129 -6.49 17.45 -10.47
N ARG A 130 -7.31 17.62 -11.52
CA ARG A 130 -8.78 17.63 -11.38
C ARG A 130 -9.29 16.27 -10.93
N GLN A 131 -8.73 15.19 -11.46
CA GLN A 131 -9.07 13.83 -11.06
C GLN A 131 -8.55 13.54 -9.65
N ALA A 132 -7.33 13.96 -9.33
CA ALA A 132 -6.77 13.86 -7.98
C ALA A 132 -7.65 14.56 -6.94
N ALA A 133 -8.05 15.81 -7.20
CA ALA A 133 -8.90 16.59 -6.32
C ALA A 133 -10.30 15.97 -6.18
N SER A 134 -10.86 15.43 -7.28
CA SER A 134 -12.13 14.71 -7.25
C SER A 134 -12.08 13.52 -6.28
N ILE A 135 -11.05 12.67 -6.39
CA ILE A 135 -10.87 11.49 -5.53
C ILE A 135 -10.67 11.90 -4.07
N ALA A 136 -9.78 12.87 -3.80
CA ALA A 136 -9.50 13.32 -2.44
C ALA A 136 -10.72 13.94 -1.74
N LEU A 137 -11.49 14.77 -2.46
CA LEU A 137 -12.70 15.38 -1.92
C LEU A 137 -13.82 14.37 -1.69
N ALA A 138 -13.96 13.38 -2.59
CA ALA A 138 -14.92 12.29 -2.40
C ALA A 138 -14.58 11.45 -1.16
N ALA A 139 -13.31 11.13 -0.93
CA ALA A 139 -12.83 10.45 0.28
C ALA A 139 -13.17 11.28 1.53
N LEU A 140 -12.77 12.55 1.55
CA LEU A 140 -13.01 13.45 2.68
C LEU A 140 -14.50 13.59 3.02
N ALA A 141 -15.39 13.62 2.02
CA ALA A 141 -16.82 13.80 2.23
C ALA A 141 -17.45 12.74 3.14
N GLY A 142 -16.95 11.50 3.12
CA GLY A 142 -17.39 10.43 4.00
C GLY A 142 -17.26 10.78 5.48
N HIS A 143 -16.20 11.53 5.82
CA HIS A 143 -15.84 11.91 7.18
C HIS A 143 -16.49 13.21 7.67
N LEU A 144 -17.14 13.97 6.79
CA LEU A 144 -17.68 15.28 7.16
C LEU A 144 -19.01 15.15 7.93
N PRO A 145 -19.14 15.78 9.12
CA PRO A 145 -20.41 15.81 9.86
C PRO A 145 -21.45 16.75 9.23
N ARG A 146 -21.02 17.69 8.38
CA ARG A 146 -21.86 18.63 7.62
C ARG A 146 -21.28 18.84 6.22
N TYR A 147 -22.11 19.27 5.27
CA TYR A 147 -21.73 19.53 3.88
C TYR A 147 -21.28 18.32 3.04
N ARG A 148 -21.42 17.08 3.53
CA ARG A 148 -21.11 15.84 2.79
C ARG A 148 -21.61 15.88 1.33
N HIS A 149 -22.93 16.00 1.14
CA HIS A 149 -23.51 16.01 -0.21
C HIS A 149 -23.01 17.15 -1.09
N LYS A 150 -22.70 18.30 -0.51
CA LYS A 150 -22.16 19.43 -1.28
C LYS A 150 -20.75 19.11 -1.78
N ILE A 151 -19.90 18.53 -0.94
CA ILE A 151 -18.55 18.13 -1.33
C ILE A 151 -18.58 16.95 -2.31
N GLU A 152 -19.45 15.96 -2.11
CA GLU A 152 -19.66 14.86 -3.08
C GLU A 152 -20.07 15.38 -4.46
N SER A 153 -20.97 16.36 -4.52
CA SER A 153 -21.38 16.98 -5.78
C SER A 153 -20.20 17.72 -6.42
N SER A 154 -19.51 18.56 -5.66
CA SER A 154 -18.36 19.34 -6.16
C SER A 154 -17.24 18.42 -6.67
N ALA A 155 -16.97 17.31 -5.98
CA ALA A 155 -15.98 16.31 -6.42
C ALA A 155 -16.34 15.73 -7.80
N LYS A 156 -17.62 15.43 -8.05
CA LYS A 156 -18.10 14.96 -9.36
C LYS A 156 -18.03 16.05 -10.43
N ASP A 157 -18.31 17.29 -10.08
CA ASP A 157 -18.31 18.42 -11.01
C ASP A 157 -16.91 18.74 -11.55
N LEU A 158 -15.84 18.42 -10.81
CA LEU A 158 -14.46 18.57 -11.27
C LEU A 158 -14.14 17.79 -12.56
N LEU A 159 -14.84 16.67 -12.79
CA LEU A 159 -14.64 15.76 -13.93
C LEU A 159 -15.49 16.11 -15.16
N LYS A 160 -16.35 17.13 -15.08
CA LYS A 160 -17.25 17.54 -16.18
C LYS A 160 -16.66 18.65 -17.07
N GLY A 161 -15.46 19.12 -16.73
CA GLY A 161 -14.77 20.21 -17.42
C GLY A 161 -13.83 19.73 -18.51
#